data_AF-A0AAW9BUN5-F1
#
_entry.id   AF-A0AAW9BUN5-F1
#
_cell.length_a   1.000
_cell.length_b   1.000
_cell.length_c   1.000
_cell.angle_alpha   90.00
_cell.angle_beta   90.00
_cell.angle_gamma   90.00
#
_symmetry.space_group_name_H-M   'P 1'
#
loop_
_entity.id
_entity.type
_entity.pdbx_description
1 polymer ?
#
loop_
_entity_poly.entity_id
_entity_poly.type
_entity_poly.pdbx_seq_one_letter_code
_entity_poly.pdbx_strand_id
1 'polypeptide(L)'
;ELQTKHLATDEFQILARDAHPLSDQAIDCNDLSLYPIVTAIVPDWNENRTLIECWAERENIETETAFRSSSILSLLEVISETDALFPTSAFLSRKHLSGLKSLSLSPQLKASFKGESQDIYLYMHYRHRNSPIYKWLIPIIESTLSSINDN
;
A
#
# COMPACT_ATOMS: atom_id res chain seq x y z
N GLU A 1 14.63 17.51 21.76
CA GLU A 1 14.45 17.75 20.31
C GLU A 1 14.30 16.40 19.60
N LEU A 2 13.40 16.35 18.63
CA LEU A 2 13.14 15.17 17.79
C LEU A 2 14.06 15.21 16.57
N GLN A 3 14.70 14.10 16.26
CA GLN A 3 15.45 13.89 15.03
C GLN A 3 14.62 12.99 14.11
N THR A 4 14.56 13.37 12.84
CA THR A 4 13.90 12.61 11.78
C THR A 4 14.92 12.10 10.78
N LYS A 5 14.66 10.93 10.21
CA LYS A 5 15.47 10.36 9.12
C LYS A 5 14.53 9.71 8.11
N HIS A 6 14.64 10.10 6.85
CA HIS A 6 13.95 9.42 5.75
C HIS A 6 14.54 8.01 5.59
N LEU A 7 13.67 7.01 5.48
CA LEU A 7 14.06 5.61 5.29
C LEU A 7 13.73 5.11 3.89
N ALA A 8 12.54 5.42 3.39
CA ALA A 8 12.07 4.98 2.07
C ALA A 8 10.87 5.82 1.61
N THR A 9 10.50 5.69 0.35
CA THR A 9 9.26 6.21 -0.21
C THR A 9 8.39 5.02 -0.60
N ASP A 10 7.16 4.98 -0.09
CA ASP A 10 6.17 3.95 -0.41
C ASP A 10 5.44 4.27 -1.71
N GLU A 11 5.17 3.23 -2.49
CA GLU A 11 4.38 3.28 -3.70
C GLU A 11 3.08 2.50 -3.50
N PHE A 12 2.04 2.90 -4.22
CA PHE A 12 0.80 2.13 -4.22
C PHE A 12 0.88 0.97 -5.20
N GLN A 13 0.45 -0.18 -4.75
CA GLN A 13 0.13 -1.33 -5.59
C GLN A 13 -1.35 -1.69 -5.45
N ILE A 14 -1.87 -2.41 -6.44
CA ILE A 14 -3.23 -2.95 -6.40
C ILE A 14 -3.11 -4.47 -6.50
N LEU A 15 -3.56 -5.14 -5.45
CA LEU A 15 -3.57 -6.60 -5.37
C LEU A 15 -4.93 -7.15 -5.81
N ALA A 16 -4.89 -8.32 -6.45
CA ALA A 16 -6.06 -9.13 -6.79
C ALA A 16 -5.68 -10.62 -6.81
N ARG A 17 -6.66 -11.52 -6.86
CA ARG A 17 -6.41 -12.95 -7.12
C ARG A 17 -5.64 -13.18 -8.42
N ASP A 18 -4.85 -14.24 -8.48
CA ASP A 18 -4.02 -14.57 -9.64
C ASP A 18 -4.82 -14.67 -10.96
N ALA A 19 -6.02 -15.23 -10.90
CA ALA A 19 -6.91 -15.42 -12.03
C ALA A 19 -7.94 -14.28 -12.22
N HIS A 20 -7.64 -13.08 -11.70
CA HIS A 20 -8.50 -11.89 -11.85
C HIS A 20 -8.62 -11.50 -13.33
N PRO A 21 -9.79 -11.05 -13.84
CA PRO A 21 -9.95 -10.70 -15.26
C PRO A 21 -8.99 -9.62 -15.77
N LEU A 22 -8.51 -8.76 -14.87
CA LEU A 22 -7.53 -7.70 -15.18
C LEU A 22 -6.06 -8.16 -15.11
N SER A 23 -5.79 -9.45 -14.90
CA SER A 23 -4.45 -9.98 -14.62
C SER A 23 -3.46 -9.80 -15.78
N ASP A 24 -3.96 -9.73 -17.00
CA ASP A 24 -3.16 -9.85 -18.23
C ASP A 24 -2.98 -8.52 -18.97
N GLN A 25 -3.44 -7.42 -18.37
CA GLN A 25 -3.33 -6.09 -18.95
C GLN A 25 -2.83 -5.05 -17.96
N ALA A 26 -2.34 -3.92 -18.50
CA ALA A 26 -2.04 -2.75 -17.71
C ALA A 26 -3.35 -1.98 -17.47
N ILE A 27 -3.79 -1.91 -16.22
CA ILE A 27 -5.08 -1.34 -15.85
C ILE A 27 -5.05 0.19 -15.83
N ASP A 28 -6.18 0.79 -16.19
CA ASP A 28 -6.39 2.23 -16.12
C ASP A 28 -7.40 2.62 -15.02
N CYS A 29 -7.71 3.92 -14.95
CA CYS A 29 -8.65 4.47 -13.99
C CYS A 29 -10.07 3.93 -14.14
N ASN A 30 -10.51 3.63 -15.37
CA ASN A 30 -11.86 3.12 -15.63
C ASN A 30 -11.96 1.64 -15.24
N ASP A 31 -10.89 0.86 -15.39
CA ASP A 31 -10.88 -0.53 -14.93
C ASP A 31 -11.15 -0.64 -13.42
N LEU A 32 -10.70 0.36 -12.63
CA LEU A 32 -10.91 0.39 -11.18
C LEU A 32 -12.37 0.62 -10.78
N SER A 33 -13.19 1.24 -11.62
CA SER A 33 -14.62 1.43 -11.32
C SER A 33 -15.47 0.19 -11.60
N LEU A 34 -14.92 -0.79 -12.31
CA LEU A 34 -15.63 -2.01 -12.68
C LEU A 34 -15.68 -3.06 -11.57
N TYR A 35 -14.80 -2.94 -10.57
CA TYR A 35 -14.62 -3.95 -9.55
C TYR A 35 -14.72 -3.36 -8.14
N PRO A 36 -15.27 -4.13 -7.17
CA PRO A 36 -15.33 -3.68 -5.79
C PRO A 36 -13.93 -3.48 -5.21
N ILE A 37 -13.79 -2.46 -4.38
CA ILE A 37 -12.55 -2.17 -3.65
C ILE A 37 -12.70 -2.64 -2.21
N VAL A 38 -11.68 -3.35 -1.72
CA VAL A 38 -11.49 -3.60 -0.30
C VAL A 38 -10.39 -2.69 0.23
N THR A 39 -10.49 -2.27 1.49
CA THR A 39 -9.52 -1.32 2.06
C THR A 39 -9.28 -1.56 3.54
N ALA A 40 -8.03 -1.30 3.95
CA ALA A 40 -7.61 -1.42 5.33
C ALA A 40 -8.12 -0.24 6.16
N ILE A 41 -8.66 -0.54 7.35
CA ILE A 41 -8.95 0.47 8.38
C ILE A 41 -7.71 0.60 9.26
N VAL A 42 -7.08 1.77 9.20
CA VAL A 42 -5.99 2.19 10.06
C VAL A 42 -6.54 3.28 10.99
N PRO A 43 -6.63 2.99 12.30
CA PRO A 43 -7.10 3.95 13.27
C PRO A 43 -6.36 5.28 13.21
N ASP A 44 -7.06 6.37 13.47
CA ASP A 44 -6.53 7.75 13.43
C ASP A 44 -5.94 8.21 12.07
N TRP A 45 -5.99 7.39 11.02
CA TRP A 45 -5.47 7.73 9.69
C TRP A 45 -6.56 7.79 8.63
N ASN A 46 -7.33 6.71 8.48
CA ASN A 46 -8.26 6.57 7.36
C ASN A 46 -9.64 6.00 7.76
N GLU A 47 -10.02 6.15 9.04
CA GLU A 47 -11.27 5.59 9.59
C GLU A 47 -12.51 6.10 8.84
N ASN A 48 -12.61 7.42 8.68
CA ASN A 48 -13.80 8.06 8.10
C ASN A 48 -13.78 8.10 6.57
N ARG A 49 -12.59 8.20 5.99
CA ARG A 49 -12.40 8.29 4.55
C ARG A 49 -11.07 7.67 4.17
N THR A 50 -11.09 6.79 3.19
CA THR A 50 -9.92 6.06 2.74
C THR A 50 -9.13 6.85 1.71
N LEU A 51 -7.83 6.60 1.58
CA LEU A 51 -7.01 7.27 0.57
C LEU A 51 -7.52 7.00 -0.86
N ILE A 52 -8.06 5.81 -1.11
CA ILE A 52 -8.63 5.48 -2.41
C ILE A 52 -9.91 6.27 -2.71
N GLU A 53 -10.76 6.54 -1.71
CA GLU A 53 -11.94 7.42 -1.86
C GLU A 53 -11.53 8.89 -2.05
N CYS A 54 -10.45 9.33 -1.39
CA CYS A 54 -9.85 10.66 -1.64
C CYS A 54 -9.34 10.79 -3.08
N TRP A 55 -8.60 9.79 -3.54
CA TRP A 55 -8.07 9.72 -4.89
C TRP A 55 -9.20 9.63 -5.93
N ALA A 56 -10.18 8.76 -5.74
CA ALA A 56 -11.27 8.53 -6.70
C ALA A 56 -12.11 9.80 -6.92
N GLU A 57 -12.45 10.55 -5.87
CA GLU A 57 -13.15 11.83 -6.00
C GLU A 57 -12.31 12.86 -6.78
N ARG A 58 -10.99 12.93 -6.53
CA ARG A 58 -10.09 13.86 -7.23
C ARG A 58 -9.99 13.54 -8.72
N GLU A 59 -9.91 12.26 -9.06
CA GLU A 59 -9.84 11.78 -10.43
C GLU A 59 -11.23 11.70 -11.10
N ASN A 60 -12.31 12.03 -10.38
CA ASN A 60 -13.70 11.95 -10.83
C ASN A 60 -14.10 10.55 -11.32
N ILE A 61 -13.70 9.53 -10.56
CA ILE A 61 -13.97 8.11 -10.78
C ILE A 61 -14.93 7.63 -9.71
N GLU A 62 -15.96 6.90 -10.11
CA GLU A 62 -16.82 6.18 -9.16
C GLU A 62 -16.15 4.88 -8.74
N THR A 63 -16.02 4.64 -7.43
CA THR A 63 -15.50 3.38 -6.89
C THR A 63 -16.45 2.86 -5.83
N GLU A 64 -16.62 1.55 -5.75
CA GLU A 64 -17.45 0.91 -4.74
C GLU A 64 -16.56 0.28 -3.66
N THR A 65 -16.53 0.86 -2.46
CA THR A 65 -15.87 0.22 -1.31
C THR A 65 -16.79 -0.87 -0.72
N ALA A 66 -16.57 -2.14 -1.10
CA ALA A 66 -17.43 -3.25 -0.68
C ALA A 66 -17.08 -3.85 0.68
N PHE A 67 -15.81 -3.78 1.09
CA PHE A 67 -15.38 -4.35 2.38
C PHE A 67 -14.23 -3.56 3.02
N ARG A 68 -14.30 -3.41 4.34
CA ARG A 68 -13.29 -2.71 5.13
C ARG A 68 -12.95 -3.52 6.36
N SER A 69 -11.66 -3.63 6.67
CA SER A 69 -11.19 -4.36 7.85
C SER A 69 -9.90 -3.78 8.39
N SER A 70 -9.71 -3.82 9.71
CA SER A 70 -8.42 -3.54 10.35
C SER A 70 -7.47 -4.75 10.29
N SER A 71 -7.98 -5.93 9.93
CA SER A 71 -7.19 -7.15 9.74
C SER A 71 -6.77 -7.27 8.27
N ILE A 72 -5.48 -7.04 7.98
CA ILE A 72 -4.91 -7.25 6.65
C ILE A 72 -5.13 -8.69 6.16
N LEU A 73 -5.02 -9.68 7.04
CA LEU A 73 -5.23 -11.09 6.67
C LEU A 73 -6.65 -11.34 6.14
N SER A 74 -7.66 -10.71 6.76
CA SER A 74 -9.05 -10.84 6.30
C SER A 74 -9.26 -10.18 4.94
N LEU A 75 -8.56 -9.07 4.66
CA LEU A 75 -8.61 -8.44 3.33
C LEU A 75 -7.99 -9.35 2.28
N LEU A 76 -6.83 -9.96 2.59
CA LEU A 76 -6.14 -10.89 1.71
C LEU A 76 -6.99 -12.14 1.39
N GLU A 77 -7.70 -12.68 2.39
CA GLU A 77 -8.64 -13.80 2.21
C GLU A 77 -9.83 -13.42 1.33
N VAL A 78 -10.39 -12.22 1.48
CA VAL A 78 -11.48 -11.76 0.63
C VAL A 78 -11.04 -11.63 -0.83
N ILE A 79 -9.88 -11.02 -1.10
CA ILE A 79 -9.41 -10.84 -2.47
C ILE A 79 -8.87 -12.12 -3.12
N SER A 80 -8.56 -13.18 -2.35
CA SER A 80 -8.19 -14.47 -2.94
C SER A 80 -9.40 -15.20 -3.51
N GLU A 81 -10.58 -14.99 -2.92
CA GLU A 81 -11.81 -15.69 -3.28
C GLU A 81 -12.78 -14.86 -4.16
N THR A 82 -12.45 -13.59 -4.44
CA THR A 82 -13.34 -12.67 -5.16
C THR A 82 -12.61 -11.86 -6.23
N ASP A 83 -13.37 -11.16 -7.07
CA ASP A 83 -12.85 -10.18 -8.03
C ASP A 83 -12.69 -8.78 -7.41
N ALA A 84 -12.55 -8.69 -6.09
CA ALA A 84 -12.30 -7.41 -5.44
C ALA A 84 -10.83 -7.00 -5.54
N LEU A 85 -10.60 -5.70 -5.62
CA LEU A 85 -9.28 -5.08 -5.71
C LEU A 85 -8.85 -4.56 -4.35
N PHE A 86 -7.57 -4.71 -4.00
CA PHE A 86 -7.00 -4.17 -2.78
C PHE A 86 -5.84 -3.22 -3.07
N PRO A 87 -6.10 -1.89 -3.11
CA PRO A 87 -5.06 -0.87 -3.12
C PRO A 87 -4.34 -0.88 -1.77
N THR A 88 -3.02 -1.06 -1.79
CA THR A 88 -2.20 -1.17 -0.58
C THR A 88 -0.76 -0.72 -0.83
N SER A 89 0.01 -0.67 0.26
CA SER A 89 1.44 -0.36 0.27
C SER A 89 2.24 -1.36 -0.54
N ALA A 90 3.23 -0.90 -1.31
CA ALA A 90 4.22 -1.74 -1.97
C ALA A 90 5.09 -2.51 -0.95
N PHE A 91 5.18 -2.03 0.29
CA PHE A 91 5.87 -2.71 1.39
C PHE A 91 5.09 -3.88 2.01
N LEU A 92 3.87 -4.18 1.55
CA LEU A 92 3.18 -5.37 2.02
C LEU A 92 3.94 -6.64 1.61
N SER A 93 4.34 -7.46 2.59
CA SER A 93 5.23 -8.59 2.35
C SER A 93 4.62 -9.62 1.40
N ARG A 94 5.37 -9.93 0.33
CA ARG A 94 5.00 -10.96 -0.67
C ARG A 94 4.77 -12.35 -0.08
N LYS A 95 5.29 -12.64 1.11
CA LYS A 95 5.06 -13.91 1.83
C LYS A 95 3.58 -14.20 2.08
N HIS A 96 2.74 -13.17 2.09
CA HIS A 96 1.30 -13.30 2.29
C HIS A 96 0.50 -13.28 0.98
N LEU A 97 1.17 -13.26 -0.19
CA LEU A 97 0.55 -13.12 -1.50
C LEU A 97 0.38 -14.46 -2.24
N SER A 98 0.36 -15.59 -1.54
CA SER A 98 0.08 -16.87 -2.20
C SER A 98 -1.32 -16.85 -2.82
N GLY A 99 -1.43 -17.03 -4.13
CA GLY A 99 -2.71 -16.94 -4.86
C GLY A 99 -3.11 -15.51 -5.24
N LEU A 100 -2.26 -14.53 -4.96
CA LEU A 100 -2.49 -13.11 -5.22
C LEU A 100 -1.35 -12.53 -6.05
N LYS A 101 -1.69 -11.55 -6.89
CA LYS A 101 -0.72 -10.81 -7.70
C LYS A 101 -0.96 -9.31 -7.60
N SER A 102 0.13 -8.55 -7.75
CA SER A 102 0.02 -7.13 -8.08
C SER A 102 -0.38 -6.99 -9.54
N LEU A 103 -1.41 -6.18 -9.79
CA LEU A 103 -1.82 -5.81 -11.13
C LEU A 103 -0.82 -4.83 -11.75
N SER A 104 -0.65 -4.92 -13.06
CA SER A 104 0.17 -3.96 -13.81
C SER A 104 -0.62 -2.67 -13.96
N LEU A 105 -0.08 -1.53 -13.52
CA LEU A 105 -0.75 -0.24 -13.64
C LEU A 105 -0.26 0.49 -14.89
N SER A 106 -1.18 1.10 -15.65
CA SER A 106 -0.83 2.00 -16.75
C SER A 106 0.02 3.19 -16.26
N PRO A 107 0.88 3.80 -17.12
CA PRO A 107 1.68 4.95 -16.72
C PRO A 107 0.86 6.13 -16.18
N GLN A 108 -0.32 6.35 -16.75
CA GLN A 108 -1.24 7.40 -16.33
C GLN A 108 -1.78 7.13 -14.92
N LEU A 109 -2.21 5.90 -14.65
CA LEU A 109 -2.69 5.49 -13.33
C LEU A 109 -1.58 5.55 -12.28
N LYS A 110 -0.35 5.11 -12.62
CA LYS A 110 0.81 5.25 -11.72
C LYS A 110 1.08 6.72 -11.38
N ALA A 111 0.97 7.61 -12.36
CA ALA A 111 1.20 9.03 -12.15
C ALA A 111 0.14 9.67 -11.24
N SER A 112 -1.12 9.24 -11.30
CA SER A 112 -2.18 9.76 -10.41
C SER A 112 -1.97 9.34 -8.95
N PHE A 113 -1.41 8.15 -8.70
CA PHE A 113 -1.03 7.72 -7.35
C PHE A 113 0.26 8.37 -6.82
N LYS A 114 1.11 8.93 -7.68
CA LYS A 114 2.38 9.53 -7.25
C LYS A 114 2.21 10.69 -6.25
N GLY A 115 1.07 11.38 -6.29
CA GLY A 115 0.71 12.40 -5.30
C GLY A 115 0.32 11.82 -3.92
N GLU A 116 0.01 10.53 -3.86
CA GLU A 116 -0.41 9.82 -2.65
C GLU A 116 0.74 9.04 -2.00
N SER A 117 1.85 8.83 -2.72
CA SER A 117 3.05 8.14 -2.22
C SER A 117 3.47 8.69 -0.85
N GLN A 118 3.59 7.80 0.14
CA GLN A 118 3.89 8.16 1.52
C GLN A 118 5.37 7.89 1.82
N ASP A 119 6.08 8.89 2.32
CA ASP A 119 7.43 8.68 2.83
C ASP A 119 7.40 7.95 4.18
N ILE A 120 8.30 6.98 4.33
CA ILE A 120 8.54 6.25 5.58
C ILE A 120 9.70 6.92 6.31
N TYR A 121 9.43 7.41 7.53
CA TYR A 121 10.40 8.10 8.37
C TYR A 121 10.68 7.34 9.67
N LEU A 122 11.93 7.42 10.13
CA LEU A 122 12.32 7.12 11.49
C LEU A 122 12.26 8.40 12.33
N TYR A 123 11.54 8.33 13.45
CA TYR A 123 11.52 9.38 14.48
C TYR A 123 12.26 8.90 15.72
N MET A 124 13.23 9.68 16.19
CA MET A 124 13.96 9.37 17.42
C MET A 124 14.32 10.64 18.19
N HIS A 125 14.40 10.57 19.52
CA HIS A 125 14.84 11.72 20.30
C HIS A 125 16.35 11.97 20.08
N TYR A 126 16.75 13.24 19.88
CA TYR A 126 18.14 13.64 19.58
C TYR A 126 19.17 13.15 20.62
N ARG A 127 18.74 12.98 21.89
CA ARG A 127 19.58 12.41 22.96
C ARG A 127 20.13 11.02 22.62
N HIS A 128 19.46 10.29 21.72
CA HIS A 128 19.80 8.93 21.34
C HIS A 128 20.70 8.83 20.09
N ARG A 129 21.12 9.94 19.48
CA ARG A 129 21.98 9.94 18.27
C ARG A 129 23.26 9.12 18.38
N ASN A 130 23.80 8.99 19.60
CA ASN A 130 25.00 8.22 19.88
C ASN A 130 24.73 6.90 20.61
N SER A 131 23.46 6.56 20.83
CA SER A 131 23.08 5.36 21.56
C SER A 131 23.48 4.10 20.78
N PRO A 132 24.23 3.15 21.39
CA PRO A 132 24.63 1.91 20.72
C PRO A 132 23.45 1.12 20.16
N ILE A 133 22.30 1.12 20.85
CA ILE A 133 21.11 0.39 20.39
C ILE A 133 20.54 0.97 19.09
N TYR A 134 20.53 2.30 18.93
CA TYR A 134 20.06 2.93 17.70
C TYR A 134 21.06 2.76 16.56
N LYS A 135 22.37 2.84 16.87
CA LYS A 135 23.43 2.55 15.88
C LYS A 135 23.36 1.11 15.36
N TRP A 136 22.92 0.17 16.19
CA TRP A 136 22.70 -1.22 15.78
C TRP A 136 21.37 -1.44 15.06
N LEU A 137 20.27 -0.84 15.55
CA LEU A 137 18.92 -1.08 15.03
C LEU A 137 18.65 -0.40 13.68
N ILE A 138 19.14 0.82 13.49
CA ILE A 138 18.84 1.60 12.26
C ILE A 138 19.28 0.86 10.99
N PRO A 139 20.52 0.32 10.90
CA PRO A 139 20.92 -0.46 9.73
C PRO A 139 20.06 -1.71 9.48
N ILE A 140 19.52 -2.34 10.54
CA ILE A 140 18.63 -3.50 10.40
C ILE A 140 17.30 -3.08 9.79
N ILE A 141 16.72 -1.97 10.26
CA ILE A 141 15.47 -1.42 9.70
C ILE A 141 15.68 -1.07 8.22
N GLU A 142 16.75 -0.36 7.90
CA GLU A 142 17.10 0.02 6.52
C GLU A 142 17.25 -1.21 5.63
N SER A 143 18.04 -2.20 6.07
CA SER A 143 18.24 -3.45 5.33
C SER A 143 16.94 -4.23 5.15
N THR A 144 16.05 -4.20 6.14
CA THR A 144 14.75 -4.90 6.06
C THR A 144 13.86 -4.23 5.03
N LEU A 145 13.77 -2.89 5.04
CA LEU A 145 12.98 -2.13 4.06
C LEU A 145 13.51 -2.34 2.64
N SER A 146 14.82 -2.26 2.42
CA SER A 146 15.41 -2.52 1.10
C SER A 146 15.09 -3.94 0.59
N SER A 147 15.17 -4.95 1.47
CA SER A 147 14.87 -6.35 1.08
C SER A 147 13.43 -6.61 0.66
N ILE A 148 12.49 -5.77 1.12
CA ILE A 148 11.08 -5.84 0.73
C ILE A 148 10.90 -5.25 -0.68
N ASN A 149 11.63 -4.19 -1.02
CA ASN A 149 11.48 -3.46 -2.27
C ASN A 149 12.26 -4.09 -3.46
N ASP A 150 13.36 -4.80 -3.19
CA ASP A 150 14.21 -5.43 -4.21
C ASP A 150 13.66 -6.77 -4.77
N ASN A 151 12.57 -7.30 -4.19
CA ASN A 151 11.93 -8.56 -4.61
C ASN A 151 10.59 -8.32 -5.29
#